data_AF-A0A2I0VNE3-F1
#
_entry.id   AF-A0A2I0VNE3-F1
#
_cell.length_a   1.000
_cell.length_b   1.000
_cell.length_c   1.000
_cell.angle_alpha   90.00
_cell.angle_beta   90.00
_cell.angle_gamma   90.00
#
_symmetry.space_group_name_H-M   'P 1'
#
loop_
_entity.id
_entity.type
_entity.pdbx_description
1 polymer ?
#
loop_
_entity_poly.entity_id
_entity_poly.type
_entity_poly.pdbx_seq_one_letter_code
_entity_poly.pdbx_strand_id
1 'polypeptide(L)'
;MCSIWGYHATQHGGERLVVNFNKYGQPIGKNKSLFVEFLGTIPRNGKYAPIDIRSWDQMPKSFKKINNLFFQEIFEITRGSDVCVLQSIGKKWRNWKADVKSRYYDPNMTTELQLCNVPKSILKDQWKNLLSYWNSEESKVYYHNL
;
A
#
# COMPACT_ATOMS: atom_id res chain seq x y z
N MET A 1 10.33 14.60 -7.84
CA MET A 1 10.41 13.83 -6.59
C MET A 1 11.55 12.83 -6.73
N CYS A 2 12.68 13.08 -6.05
CA CYS A 2 13.76 12.11 -5.96
C CYS A 2 13.14 10.83 -5.37
N SER A 3 13.13 9.73 -6.11
CA SER A 3 12.56 8.49 -5.61
C SER A 3 13.44 8.03 -4.45
N ILE A 4 12.90 8.03 -3.24
CA ILE A 4 13.48 7.34 -2.06
C ILE A 4 14.02 5.97 -2.48
N TRP A 5 13.30 5.32 -3.40
CA TRP A 5 13.63 4.08 -4.08
C TRP A 5 14.90 4.09 -4.92
N GLY A 6 15.13 5.14 -5.72
CA GLY A 6 16.33 5.27 -6.55
C GLY A 6 17.56 5.53 -5.67
N TYR A 7 17.42 6.36 -4.64
CA TYR A 7 18.50 6.63 -3.70
C TYR A 7 19.05 5.34 -3.05
N HIS A 8 18.19 4.44 -2.57
CA HIS A 8 18.65 3.18 -1.95
C HIS A 8 19.31 2.22 -2.94
N ALA A 9 18.83 2.13 -4.19
CA ALA A 9 19.47 1.31 -5.22
C ALA A 9 20.88 1.83 -5.58
N THR A 10 21.07 3.15 -5.63
CA THR A 10 22.35 3.77 -5.99
C THR A 10 23.37 3.76 -4.84
N GLN A 11 22.93 3.83 -3.58
CA GLN A 11 23.82 3.84 -2.41
C GLN A 11 24.54 2.51 -2.16
N HIS A 12 24.03 1.39 -2.67
CA HIS A 12 24.61 0.05 -2.48
C HIS A 12 25.41 -0.47 -3.68
N GLY A 13 25.74 0.39 -4.66
CA GLY A 13 26.57 -0.02 -5.80
C GLY A 13 25.96 -1.15 -6.65
N GLY A 14 24.64 -1.35 -6.58
CA GLY A 14 23.94 -2.46 -7.25
C GLY A 14 23.86 -3.76 -6.45
N GLU A 15 24.44 -3.84 -5.26
CA GLU A 15 24.26 -5.01 -4.37
C GLU A 15 22.89 -4.99 -3.70
N ARG A 16 22.19 -6.13 -3.75
CA ARG A 16 20.89 -6.30 -3.10
C ARG A 16 21.05 -6.48 -1.60
N LEU A 17 20.14 -5.87 -0.84
CA LEU A 17 20.12 -5.97 0.61
C LEU A 17 19.50 -7.29 1.07
N VAL A 18 20.33 -8.16 1.65
CA VAL A 18 19.86 -9.45 2.17
C VAL A 18 18.92 -9.24 3.36
N VAL A 19 17.74 -9.86 3.30
CA VAL A 19 16.73 -9.89 4.37
C VAL A 19 16.31 -11.33 4.60
N ASN A 20 16.58 -11.81 5.81
CA ASN A 20 16.19 -13.15 6.24
C ASN A 20 14.84 -13.11 6.96
N PHE A 21 14.17 -14.25 7.02
CA PHE A 21 12.87 -14.39 7.69
C PHE A 21 12.96 -15.47 8.78
N ASN A 22 12.27 -15.26 9.89
CA ASN A 22 12.10 -16.29 10.90
C ASN A 22 11.01 -17.31 10.50
N LYS A 23 10.81 -18.35 11.32
CA LYS A 23 9.78 -19.38 11.09
C LYS A 23 8.33 -18.87 11.03
N TYR A 24 8.09 -17.62 11.44
CA TYR A 24 6.80 -16.95 11.40
C TYR A 24 6.67 -15.97 10.22
N GLY A 25 7.64 -15.94 9.30
CA GLY A 25 7.61 -15.03 8.15
C GLY A 25 7.87 -13.57 8.52
N GLN A 26 8.53 -13.30 9.66
CA GLN A 26 8.91 -11.95 10.05
C GLN A 26 10.36 -11.66 9.63
N PRO A 27 10.64 -10.49 9.05
CA PRO A 27 11.99 -10.12 8.64
C PRO A 27 12.91 -9.93 9.86
N ILE A 28 14.13 -10.45 9.76
CA ILE A 28 15.17 -10.43 10.80
C ILE A 28 16.51 -9.94 10.22
N GLY A 29 17.45 -9.61 11.10
CA GLY A 29 18.77 -9.10 10.73
C GLY A 29 18.83 -7.58 10.54
N LYS A 30 19.98 -7.09 10.08
CA LYS A 30 20.33 -5.66 10.02
C LYS A 30 19.43 -4.84 9.06
N ASN A 31 18.96 -5.47 7.98
CA ASN A 31 18.18 -4.80 6.94
C ASN A 31 16.66 -4.84 7.20
N LYS A 32 16.20 -5.47 8.29
CA LYS A 32 14.76 -5.68 8.55
C LYS A 32 13.97 -4.37 8.65
N SER A 33 14.52 -3.36 9.30
CA SER A 33 13.81 -2.09 9.53
C SER A 33 13.62 -1.34 8.23
N LEU A 34 14.68 -1.22 7.43
CA LEU A 34 14.64 -0.62 6.11
C LEU A 34 13.67 -1.37 5.19
N PHE A 35 13.68 -2.70 5.22
CA PHE A 35 12.72 -3.51 4.48
C PHE A 35 11.27 -3.23 4.89
N VAL A 36 10.97 -3.17 6.19
CA VAL A 36 9.61 -2.90 6.68
C VAL A 36 9.15 -1.48 6.35
N GLU A 37 10.05 -0.51 6.39
CA GLU A 37 9.82 0.88 5.98
C GLU A 37 9.50 0.96 4.48
N PHE A 38 10.33 0.32 3.66
CA PHE A 38 10.13 0.18 2.21
C PHE A 38 8.77 -0.44 1.88
N LEU A 39 8.36 -1.50 2.58
CA LEU A 39 7.03 -2.08 2.36
C LEU A 39 5.90 -1.13 2.77
N GLY A 40 6.16 -0.16 3.65
CA GLY A 40 5.19 0.85 4.08
C GLY A 40 4.99 2.01 3.11
N THR A 41 5.90 2.22 2.18
CA THR A 41 5.78 3.26 1.15
C THR A 41 5.01 2.77 -0.08
N ILE A 42 4.98 1.45 -0.35
CA ILE A 42 4.22 0.86 -1.48
C ILE A 42 2.73 1.25 -1.44
N PRO A 43 1.98 1.05 -0.34
CA PRO A 43 0.53 1.28 -0.35
C PRO A 43 0.13 2.74 -0.50
N ARG A 44 1.06 3.67 -0.23
CA ARG A 44 0.84 5.11 -0.33
C ARG A 44 0.93 5.62 -1.76
N ASN A 45 1.36 4.78 -2.70
CA ASN A 45 1.45 5.14 -4.11
C ASN A 45 0.34 4.47 -4.91
N GLY A 46 -0.66 5.27 -5.28
CA GLY A 46 -1.83 4.80 -6.04
C GLY A 46 -1.50 4.17 -7.40
N LYS A 47 -0.29 4.38 -7.96
CA LYS A 47 0.15 3.71 -9.19
C LYS A 47 0.57 2.25 -8.98
N TYR A 48 1.06 1.91 -7.78
CA TYR A 48 1.52 0.56 -7.44
C TYR A 48 0.53 -0.22 -6.57
N ALA A 49 -0.28 0.51 -5.81
CA ALA A 49 -1.34 -0.05 -4.98
C ALA A 49 -2.57 0.87 -5.02
N PRO A 50 -3.40 0.79 -6.07
CA PRO A 50 -4.60 1.61 -6.19
C PRO A 50 -5.47 1.49 -4.95
N ILE A 51 -5.82 2.64 -4.37
CA ILE A 51 -6.54 2.69 -3.08
C ILE A 51 -8.06 2.49 -3.25
N ASP A 52 -8.55 2.74 -4.46
CA ASP A 52 -9.95 2.64 -4.87
C ASP A 52 -10.44 1.22 -5.16
N ILE A 53 -9.54 0.22 -5.15
CA ILE A 53 -9.94 -1.19 -5.12
C ILE A 53 -10.69 -1.46 -3.82
N ARG A 54 -11.83 -2.16 -3.88
CA ARG A 54 -12.71 -2.38 -2.71
C ARG A 54 -11.96 -3.04 -1.55
N SER A 55 -11.27 -4.15 -1.81
CA SER A 55 -10.56 -4.95 -0.81
C SER A 55 -9.25 -5.55 -1.37
N TRP A 56 -8.34 -5.94 -0.48
CA TRP A 56 -7.01 -6.44 -0.88
C TRP A 56 -7.07 -7.78 -1.65
N ASP A 57 -8.06 -8.62 -1.36
CA ASP A 57 -8.32 -9.84 -2.12
C ASP A 57 -8.69 -9.53 -3.58
N GLN A 58 -9.44 -8.45 -3.83
CA GLN A 58 -9.82 -7.98 -5.16
C GLN A 58 -8.70 -7.22 -5.89
N MET A 59 -7.57 -6.93 -5.23
CA MET A 59 -6.42 -6.28 -5.86
C MET A 59 -5.90 -7.15 -7.03
N PRO A 60 -5.87 -6.61 -8.27
CA PRO A 60 -5.45 -7.37 -9.44
C PRO A 60 -4.07 -8.00 -9.26
N LYS A 61 -3.90 -9.22 -9.81
CA LYS A 61 -2.65 -9.98 -9.71
C LYS A 61 -1.45 -9.23 -10.30
N SER A 62 -1.67 -8.37 -11.30
CA SER A 62 -0.63 -7.52 -11.90
C SER A 62 0.02 -6.59 -10.88
N PHE A 63 -0.76 -5.93 -10.02
CA PHE A 63 -0.21 -5.05 -8.96
C PHE A 63 0.56 -5.85 -7.91
N LYS A 64 0.05 -7.04 -7.52
CA LYS A 64 0.77 -7.94 -6.60
C LYS A 64 2.11 -8.40 -7.18
N LYS A 65 2.17 -8.65 -8.50
CA LYS A 65 3.41 -9.02 -9.22
C LYS A 65 4.39 -7.85 -9.37
N ILE A 66 3.91 -6.66 -9.74
CA ILE A 66 4.76 -5.46 -9.88
C ILE A 66 5.45 -5.14 -8.55
N ASN A 67 4.71 -5.19 -7.45
CA ASN A 67 5.28 -4.97 -6.12
C ASN A 67 6.40 -5.98 -5.81
N ASN A 68 6.21 -7.25 -6.20
CA ASN A 68 7.25 -8.27 -6.06
C ASN A 68 8.50 -7.96 -6.87
N LEU A 69 8.35 -7.59 -8.14
CA LEU A 69 9.49 -7.25 -9.00
C LEU A 69 10.27 -6.05 -8.45
N PHE A 70 9.57 -5.02 -7.98
CA PHE A 70 10.19 -3.77 -7.54
C PHE A 70 11.05 -3.93 -6.29
N PHE A 71 10.58 -4.63 -5.25
CA PHE A 71 11.44 -4.84 -4.07
C PHE A 71 12.55 -5.85 -4.35
N GLN A 72 12.39 -6.79 -5.29
CA GLN A 72 13.45 -7.74 -5.68
C GLN A 72 14.63 -7.05 -6.36
N GLU A 73 14.46 -5.83 -6.90
CA GLU A 73 15.57 -5.03 -7.40
C GLU A 73 16.48 -4.51 -6.27
N ILE A 74 15.94 -4.36 -5.06
CA ILE A 74 16.62 -3.70 -3.93
C ILE A 74 16.98 -4.69 -2.82
N PHE A 75 16.17 -5.73 -2.62
CA PHE A 75 16.33 -6.71 -1.56
C PHE A 75 16.51 -8.12 -2.11
N GLU A 76 17.38 -8.87 -1.45
CA GLU A 76 17.46 -10.32 -1.59
C GLU A 76 16.74 -10.95 -0.40
N ILE A 77 15.61 -11.60 -0.66
CA ILE A 77 14.77 -12.21 0.37
C ILE A 77 14.87 -13.73 0.34
N THR A 78 14.69 -14.38 1.49
CA THR A 78 14.62 -15.85 1.58
C THR A 78 13.57 -16.40 0.62
N ARG A 79 13.91 -17.42 -0.19
CA ARG A 79 13.00 -18.07 -1.13
C ARG A 79 11.74 -18.55 -0.39
N GLY A 80 10.56 -18.28 -0.97
CA GLY A 80 9.27 -18.67 -0.39
C GLY A 80 8.68 -17.66 0.61
N SER A 81 9.35 -16.54 0.88
CA SER A 81 8.81 -15.47 1.73
C SER A 81 7.79 -14.56 1.03
N ASP A 82 7.53 -14.76 -0.27
CA ASP A 82 6.61 -13.94 -1.08
C ASP A 82 5.22 -13.79 -0.46
N VAL A 83 4.68 -14.88 0.11
CA VAL A 83 3.36 -14.88 0.76
C VAL A 83 3.35 -13.93 1.96
N CYS A 84 4.39 -13.98 2.79
CA CYS A 84 4.51 -13.14 4.00
C CYS A 84 4.69 -11.67 3.62
N VAL A 85 5.46 -11.39 2.57
CA VAL A 85 5.66 -10.04 2.04
C VAL A 85 4.35 -9.46 1.51
N LEU A 86 3.61 -10.21 0.69
CA LEU A 86 2.31 -9.78 0.18
C LEU A 86 1.27 -9.59 1.29
N GLN A 87 1.27 -10.42 2.33
CA GLN A 87 0.42 -10.24 3.50
C GLN A 87 0.77 -8.95 4.26
N SER A 88 2.06 -8.64 4.42
CA SER A 88 2.53 -7.41 5.04
C SER A 88 2.09 -6.17 4.27
N ILE A 89 2.30 -6.16 2.94
CA ILE A 89 1.85 -5.07 2.07
C ILE A 89 0.32 -4.92 2.16
N GLY A 90 -0.42 -6.01 2.08
CA GLY A 90 -1.89 -5.99 2.16
C GLY A 90 -2.42 -5.45 3.49
N LYS A 91 -1.77 -5.78 4.61
CA LYS A 91 -2.09 -5.19 5.92
C LYS A 91 -1.85 -3.68 5.91
N LYS A 92 -0.67 -3.25 5.44
CA LYS A 92 -0.32 -1.82 5.38
C LYS A 92 -1.24 -1.04 4.44
N TRP A 93 -1.69 -1.65 3.33
CA TRP A 93 -2.66 -1.08 2.41
C TRP A 93 -4.04 -0.89 3.05
N ARG A 94 -4.54 -1.89 3.78
CA ARG A 94 -5.81 -1.76 4.52
C ARG A 94 -5.74 -0.65 5.56
N ASN A 95 -4.65 -0.59 6.33
CA ASN A 95 -4.43 0.47 7.31
C ASN A 95 -4.38 1.84 6.65
N TRP A 96 -3.64 1.98 5.55
CA TRP A 96 -3.59 3.23 4.80
C TRP A 96 -4.96 3.67 4.28
N LYS A 97 -5.76 2.72 3.74
CA LYS A 97 -7.12 3.02 3.27
C LYS A 97 -8.04 3.46 4.41
N ALA A 98 -7.93 2.82 5.58
CA ALA A 98 -8.66 3.23 6.78
C ALA A 98 -8.24 4.63 7.26
N ASP A 99 -6.93 4.90 7.29
CA ASP A 99 -6.37 6.21 7.67
C ASP A 99 -6.86 7.31 6.73
N VAL A 100 -6.90 7.05 5.42
CA VAL A 100 -7.42 8.00 4.43
C VAL A 100 -8.89 8.30 4.69
N LYS A 101 -9.72 7.27 4.88
CA LYS A 101 -11.14 7.47 5.17
C LYS A 101 -11.31 8.30 6.44
N SER A 102 -10.63 7.93 7.53
CA SER A 102 -10.74 8.63 8.81
C SER A 102 -10.28 10.09 8.76
N ARG A 103 -9.32 10.44 7.90
CA ARG A 103 -8.74 11.80 7.85
C ARG A 103 -9.45 12.72 6.87
N TYR A 104 -9.97 12.18 5.78
CA TYR A 104 -10.36 12.99 4.62
C TYR A 104 -11.81 12.80 4.17
N TYR A 105 -12.49 11.74 4.61
CA TYR A 105 -13.90 11.53 4.29
C TYR A 105 -14.78 12.16 5.38
N ASP A 106 -15.67 13.05 4.96
CA ASP A 106 -16.70 13.65 5.81
C ASP A 106 -18.09 13.33 5.24
N PRO A 107 -18.89 12.50 5.92
CA PRO A 107 -20.24 12.15 5.46
C PRO A 107 -21.21 13.33 5.49
N ASN A 108 -20.89 14.43 6.19
CA ASN A 108 -21.72 15.64 6.24
C ASN A 108 -21.37 16.65 5.15
N MET A 109 -20.26 16.44 4.44
CA MET A 109 -19.81 17.31 3.37
C MET A 109 -20.35 16.84 2.01
N THR A 110 -20.75 17.80 1.16
CA THR A 110 -21.21 17.47 -0.20
C THR A 110 -20.11 16.79 -1.02
N THR A 111 -20.51 15.91 -1.93
CA THR A 111 -19.57 15.17 -2.78
C THR A 111 -18.74 16.14 -3.63
N GLU A 112 -19.35 17.21 -4.13
CA GLU A 112 -18.71 18.24 -4.95
C GLU A 112 -17.57 18.94 -4.18
N LEU A 113 -17.81 19.32 -2.92
CA LEU A 113 -16.79 19.98 -2.11
C LEU A 113 -15.64 19.02 -1.76
N GLN A 114 -15.93 17.77 -1.46
CA GLN A 114 -14.91 16.75 -1.22
C GLN A 114 -14.08 16.44 -2.49
N LEU A 115 -14.69 16.50 -3.68
CA LEU A 115 -14.00 16.32 -4.96
C LEU A 115 -13.05 17.49 -5.27
N CYS A 116 -13.35 18.70 -4.82
CA CYS A 116 -12.44 19.85 -4.92
C CYS A 116 -11.23 19.72 -3.97
N ASN A 117 -11.39 19.03 -2.85
CA ASN A 117 -10.39 18.90 -1.78
C ASN A 117 -9.63 17.57 -1.82
N VAL A 118 -9.04 17.22 -2.98
CA VAL A 118 -8.31 15.95 -3.14
C VAL A 118 -7.04 15.93 -2.28
N PRO A 119 -6.83 14.90 -1.42
CA PRO A 119 -5.59 14.77 -0.67
C PRO A 119 -4.38 14.62 -1.59
N LYS A 120 -3.29 15.35 -1.31
CA LYS A 120 -2.07 15.40 -2.16
C LYS A 120 -1.46 14.02 -2.46
N SER A 121 -1.64 13.04 -1.58
CA SER A 121 -1.12 11.69 -1.72
C SER A 121 -2.02 10.74 -2.52
N ILE A 122 -3.16 11.21 -3.05
CA ILE A 122 -4.16 10.39 -3.72
C ILE A 122 -4.39 10.90 -5.15
N LEU A 123 -4.53 9.96 -6.09
CA LEU A 123 -4.86 10.30 -7.48
C LEU A 123 -6.33 10.74 -7.58
N LYS A 124 -6.61 11.79 -8.35
CA LYS A 124 -7.96 12.38 -8.46
C LYS A 124 -9.04 11.36 -8.82
N ASP A 125 -8.77 10.50 -9.80
CA ASP A 125 -9.74 9.47 -10.23
C ASP A 125 -10.00 8.44 -9.14
N GLN A 126 -8.94 8.03 -8.41
CA GLN A 126 -9.08 7.10 -7.28
C GLN A 126 -9.87 7.74 -6.13
N TRP A 127 -9.66 9.03 -5.88
CA TRP A 127 -10.43 9.77 -4.87
C TRP A 127 -11.93 9.83 -5.23
N LYS A 128 -12.24 10.13 -6.49
CA LYS A 128 -13.61 10.13 -7.00
C LYS A 128 -14.28 8.76 -6.81
N ASN A 129 -13.58 7.68 -7.14
CA ASN A 129 -14.07 6.32 -6.97
C ASN A 129 -14.29 5.95 -5.49
N LEU A 130 -13.37 6.37 -4.60
CA LEU A 130 -13.50 6.16 -3.16
C LEU A 130 -14.74 6.87 -2.58
N LEU A 131 -14.94 8.15 -2.92
CA LEU A 131 -16.10 8.91 -2.45
C LEU A 131 -17.41 8.29 -2.95
N SER A 132 -17.46 7.91 -4.23
CA SER A 132 -18.63 7.22 -4.79
C SER A 132 -18.96 5.93 -4.02
N TYR A 133 -17.93 5.17 -3.63
CA TYR A 133 -18.12 3.94 -2.85
C TYR A 133 -18.51 4.23 -1.39
N TRP A 134 -17.85 5.16 -0.71
CA TRP A 134 -18.16 5.45 0.71
C TRP A 134 -19.51 6.15 0.91
N ASN A 135 -20.04 6.81 -0.11
CA ASN A 135 -21.40 7.33 -0.10
C ASN A 135 -22.45 6.27 -0.47
N SER A 136 -22.04 5.09 -0.94
CA SER A 136 -22.97 4.03 -1.35
C SER A 136 -23.49 3.24 -0.15
N GLU A 137 -24.71 2.70 -0.27
CA GLU A 137 -25.37 1.91 0.78
C GLU A 137 -24.58 0.63 1.13
N GLU A 138 -23.89 0.04 0.16
CA GLU A 138 -23.03 -1.14 0.37
C GLU A 138 -21.92 -0.89 1.38
N SER A 139 -21.44 0.35 1.49
CA SER A 139 -20.40 0.71 2.47
C SER A 139 -20.94 0.86 3.89
N LYS A 140 -22.25 1.07 4.05
CA LYS A 140 -22.94 1.23 5.34
C LYS A 140 -23.32 -0.12 5.96
N VAL A 141 -23.62 -1.13 5.13
CA VAL A 141 -23.94 -2.50 5.58
C VAL A 141 -22.78 -3.17 6.33
N TYR A 142 -21.53 -2.82 6.02
CA TYR A 142 -20.35 -3.42 6.66
C TYR A 142 -20.17 -2.99 8.13
N TYR A 143 -20.77 -1.87 8.56
CA TYR A 143 -20.67 -1.39 9.96
C TYR A 143 -21.69 -2.05 10.90
N HIS A 144 -22.75 -2.67 10.38
CA HIS A 144 -23.76 -3.35 11.20
C HIS A 144 -23.38 -4.80 11.59
N ASN A 145 -22.24 -5.31 11.12
CA ASN A 145 -21.80 -6.70 11.35
C ASN A 145 -20.41 -6.78 12.01
N LEU A 146 -19.97 -5.73 12.70
CA LEU A 146 -18.76 -5.71 13.55
C LEU A 146 -19.14 -5.45 15.01
#